data_AF-A0A452Y1R1-F1
#
_entry.id   AF-A0A452Y1R1-F1
#
_cell.length_a   1.000
_cell.length_b   1.000
_cell.length_c   1.000
_cell.angle_alpha   90.00
_cell.angle_beta   90.00
_cell.angle_gamma   90.00
#
_symmetry.space_group_name_H-M   'P 1'
#
loop_
_entity.id
_entity.type
_entity.pdbx_description
1 polymer ?
#
loop_
_entity_poly.entity_id
_entity_poly.type
_entity_poly.pdbx_seq_one_letter_code
_entity_poly.pdbx_strand_id
1 'polypeptide(L)'
;FQAKEVFSFSQDDLATEETLILDCGEEIFVWVGLHSGVTSKEHALDFGKMFLQAGIARDGPRSINDTTVYAVAEGDEPAFFTSFFNWDSSKQAAAMLGNSFERKLAMLKGLSPKMEVIVYYLISLISFKTTCLNSKNLPED
;
A
#
# COMPACT_ATOMS: atom_id res chain seq x y z
N PHE A 1 -7.82 -15.25 -2.66
CA PHE A 1 -7.41 -13.84 -2.47
C PHE A 1 -8.58 -13.10 -1.85
N GLN A 2 -8.43 -12.55 -0.65
CA GLN A 2 -9.49 -11.79 0.02
C GLN A 2 -8.87 -10.48 0.52
N ALA A 3 -9.33 -9.35 -0.03
CA ALA A 3 -8.90 -8.02 0.36
C ALA A 3 -10.11 -7.27 0.95
N LYS A 4 -9.88 -6.46 1.99
CA LYS A 4 -10.90 -5.59 2.58
C LYS A 4 -10.64 -4.16 2.12
N GLU A 5 -11.67 -3.48 1.63
CA GLU A 5 -11.53 -2.11 1.15
C GLU A 5 -11.56 -1.13 2.32
N VAL A 6 -10.68 -0.13 2.27
CA VAL A 6 -10.63 1.00 3.21
C VAL A 6 -10.97 2.27 2.44
N PHE A 7 -11.99 2.99 2.92
CA PHE A 7 -12.40 4.29 2.39
C PHE A 7 -11.90 5.41 3.31
N SER A 8 -11.58 6.57 2.75
CA SER A 8 -11.10 7.76 3.50
C SER A 8 -9.86 7.48 4.36
N PHE A 9 -8.90 6.79 3.77
CA PHE A 9 -7.65 6.40 4.40
C PHE A 9 -6.74 7.61 4.72
N SER A 10 -5.81 7.36 5.63
CA SER A 10 -4.85 8.31 6.16
C SER A 10 -3.49 7.63 6.38
N GLN A 11 -2.47 8.41 6.74
CA GLN A 11 -1.17 7.86 7.09
C GLN A 11 -1.24 6.90 8.30
N ASP A 12 -2.20 7.12 9.22
CA ASP A 12 -2.36 6.29 10.42
C ASP A 12 -2.88 4.88 10.11
N ASP A 13 -3.41 4.66 8.90
CA ASP A 13 -3.82 3.34 8.42
C ASP A 13 -2.63 2.51 7.91
N LEU A 14 -1.42 3.10 7.82
CA LEU A 14 -0.19 2.40 7.45
C LEU A 14 0.37 1.62 8.65
N ALA A 15 -0.20 0.45 8.93
CA ALA A 15 0.19 -0.38 10.07
C ALA A 15 1.48 -1.19 9.80
N THR A 16 2.50 -1.03 10.66
CA THR A 16 3.81 -1.69 10.53
C THR A 16 3.77 -3.23 10.43
N GLU A 17 2.71 -3.85 10.93
CA GLU A 17 2.51 -5.30 10.92
C GLU A 17 1.86 -5.81 9.63
N GLU A 18 1.47 -4.89 8.73
CA GLU A 18 0.63 -5.20 7.57
C GLU A 18 1.33 -4.87 6.23
N THR A 19 0.80 -5.48 5.17
CA THR A 19 1.16 -5.15 3.79
C THR A 19 -0.08 -4.62 3.11
N LEU A 20 0.00 -3.40 2.58
CA LEU A 20 -1.14 -2.64 2.08
C LEU A 20 -1.00 -2.43 0.58
N ILE A 21 -2.12 -2.41 -0.14
CA ILE A 21 -2.14 -2.06 -1.57
C ILE A 21 -2.87 -0.74 -1.75
N LEU A 22 -2.20 0.22 -2.39
CA LEU A 22 -2.81 1.43 -2.92
C LEU A 22 -3.00 1.28 -4.43
N ASP A 23 -4.26 1.27 -4.88
CA ASP A 23 -4.64 1.17 -6.29
C ASP A 23 -5.02 2.56 -6.85
N CYS A 24 -4.20 3.05 -7.78
CA CYS A 24 -4.37 4.34 -8.47
C CYS A 24 -4.80 4.17 -9.94
N GLY A 25 -5.20 2.96 -10.36
CA GLY A 25 -5.57 2.65 -11.74
C GLY A 25 -4.40 2.05 -12.53
N GLU A 26 -3.60 2.92 -13.15
CA GLU A 26 -2.39 2.58 -13.94
C GLU A 26 -1.14 2.38 -13.08
N GLU A 27 -1.23 2.71 -11.79
CA GLU A 27 -0.14 2.57 -10.84
C GLU A 27 -0.68 1.87 -9.59
N ILE A 28 0.04 0.85 -9.14
CA ILE A 28 -0.29 0.09 -7.94
C ILE A 28 0.92 0.13 -7.02
N PHE A 29 0.73 0.56 -5.78
CA PHE A 29 1.78 0.59 -4.77
C PHE A 29 1.50 -0.48 -3.72
N VAL A 30 2.49 -1.34 -3.49
CA VAL A 30 2.48 -2.33 -2.41
C VAL A 30 3.35 -1.76 -1.29
N TRP A 31 2.71 -1.23 -0.25
CA TRP A 31 3.38 -0.73 0.94
C TRP A 31 3.61 -1.88 1.92
N VAL A 32 4.85 -2.01 2.40
CA VAL A 32 5.32 -3.14 3.19
C VAL A 32 5.76 -2.63 4.56
N GLY A 33 4.97 -2.96 5.58
CA GLY A 33 5.31 -2.68 6.96
C GLY A 33 6.55 -3.45 7.42
N LEU A 34 7.35 -2.84 8.30
CA LEU A 34 8.61 -3.37 8.81
C LEU A 34 8.45 -4.72 9.53
N HIS A 35 7.30 -4.96 10.14
CA HIS A 35 6.94 -6.17 10.87
C HIS A 35 5.94 -7.06 10.12
N SER A 36 5.67 -6.75 8.86
CA SER A 36 4.76 -7.54 8.04
C SER A 36 5.35 -8.89 7.64
N GLY A 37 4.48 -9.82 7.22
CA GLY A 37 4.91 -11.14 6.73
C GLY A 37 5.65 -11.09 5.40
N VAL A 38 5.54 -9.99 4.64
CA VAL A 38 6.24 -9.78 3.37
C VAL A 38 7.54 -9.04 3.65
N THR A 39 8.67 -9.73 3.54
CA THR A 39 9.98 -9.16 3.89
C THR A 39 10.87 -8.89 2.69
N SER A 40 10.50 -9.40 1.51
CA SER A 40 11.25 -9.22 0.26
C SER A 40 10.49 -8.32 -0.72
N LYS A 41 11.23 -7.42 -1.38
CA LYS A 41 10.73 -6.59 -2.47
C LYS A 41 10.15 -7.43 -3.61
N GLU A 42 10.74 -8.59 -3.89
CA GLU A 42 10.27 -9.51 -4.93
C GLU A 42 8.88 -10.07 -4.59
N HIS A 43 8.70 -10.52 -3.35
CA HIS A 43 7.39 -10.99 -2.86
C HIS A 43 6.34 -9.88 -2.88
N ALA A 44 6.71 -8.64 -2.55
CA ALA A 44 5.79 -7.50 -2.62
C ALA A 44 5.35 -7.23 -4.07
N LEU A 45 6.28 -7.27 -5.03
CA LEU A 45 5.96 -7.10 -6.45
C LEU A 45 5.07 -8.23 -6.98
N ASP A 46 5.37 -9.47 -6.62
CA ASP A 46 4.55 -10.62 -7.02
C ASP A 46 3.14 -10.53 -6.43
N PHE A 47 3.03 -10.07 -5.19
CA PHE A 47 1.74 -9.81 -4.55
C PHE A 47 0.93 -8.75 -5.30
N GLY A 48 1.55 -7.63 -5.70
CA GLY A 48 0.91 -6.60 -6.51
C GLY A 48 0.48 -7.09 -7.90
N LYS A 49 1.27 -7.94 -8.55
CA LYS A 49 0.89 -8.57 -9.83
C LYS A 49 -0.29 -9.53 -9.67
N MET A 50 -0.32 -10.33 -8.60
CA MET A 50 -1.45 -11.21 -8.29
C MET A 50 -2.73 -10.40 -8.06
N PHE A 51 -2.63 -9.27 -7.35
CA PHE A 51 -3.75 -8.35 -7.17
C PHE A 51 -4.25 -7.79 -8.51
N LEU A 52 -3.35 -7.30 -9.37
CA LEU A 52 -3.69 -6.80 -10.69
C LEU A 52 -4.40 -7.86 -11.55
N GLN A 53 -3.87 -9.09 -11.60
CA GLN A 53 -4.49 -10.19 -12.33
C GLN A 53 -5.91 -10.50 -11.81
N ALA A 54 -6.10 -10.50 -10.48
CA ALA A 54 -7.41 -10.70 -9.88
C ALA A 54 -8.39 -9.55 -10.21
N GLY A 55 -7.91 -8.30 -10.27
CA GLY A 55 -8.70 -7.14 -10.68
C GLY A 55 -9.13 -7.21 -12.15
N ILE A 56 -8.21 -7.55 -13.07
CA ILE A 56 -8.50 -7.72 -14.50
C ILE A 56 -9.61 -8.76 -14.72
N ALA A 57 -9.54 -9.89 -14.00
CA ALA A 57 -10.53 -10.96 -14.11
C ALA A 57 -11.93 -10.56 -13.61
N ARG A 58 -12.04 -9.57 -12.71
CA ARG A 58 -13.32 -9.09 -12.15
C ARG A 58 -13.90 -7.91 -12.93
N ASP A 59 -13.08 -6.92 -13.26
CA ASP A 59 -13.54 -5.57 -13.61
C ASP A 59 -13.29 -5.17 -15.08
N GLY A 60 -12.64 -6.01 -15.91
CA GLY A 60 -12.31 -5.67 -17.29
C GLY A 60 -11.15 -4.66 -17.40
N PRO A 61 -11.02 -3.91 -18.52
CA PRO A 61 -9.91 -3.88 -19.48
C PRO A 61 -8.60 -3.24 -18.98
N ARG A 62 -8.23 -3.37 -17.70
CA ARG A 62 -6.87 -3.06 -17.27
C ARG A 62 -5.92 -4.00 -17.99
N SER A 63 -4.90 -3.41 -18.59
CA SER A 63 -3.85 -4.15 -19.27
C SER A 63 -2.70 -4.32 -18.30
N ILE A 64 -2.22 -5.56 -18.17
CA ILE A 64 -1.06 -5.88 -17.35
C ILE A 64 0.21 -5.16 -17.81
N ASN A 65 0.27 -4.79 -19.10
CA ASN A 65 1.40 -4.07 -19.68
C ASN A 65 1.34 -2.56 -19.43
N ASP A 66 0.14 -2.03 -19.17
CA ASP A 66 -0.08 -0.59 -19.02
C ASP A 66 -0.18 -0.18 -17.54
N THR A 67 -0.11 -1.15 -16.62
CA THR A 67 -0.17 -0.92 -15.17
C THR A 67 1.17 -1.22 -14.51
N THR A 68 1.74 -0.23 -13.83
CA THR A 68 3.03 -0.38 -13.14
C THR A 68 2.82 -0.74 -11.67
N VAL A 69 3.56 -1.73 -11.17
CA VAL A 69 3.54 -2.15 -9.77
C VAL A 69 4.82 -1.69 -9.07
N TYR A 70 4.68 -0.95 -7.99
CA TYR A 70 5.77 -0.47 -7.15
C TYR A 70 5.74 -1.17 -5.80
N ALA A 71 6.92 -1.49 -5.26
CA ALA A 71 7.08 -1.94 -3.87
C ALA A 71 7.67 -0.79 -3.06
N VAL A 72 6.99 -0.43 -1.98
CA VAL A 72 7.32 0.67 -1.07
C VAL A 72 7.53 0.09 0.32
N ALA A 73 8.65 0.40 0.97
CA ALA A 73 8.96 -0.10 2.31
C ALA A 73 8.66 0.98 3.36
N GLU A 74 8.16 0.58 4.52
CA GLU A 74 7.97 1.48 5.66
C GLU A 74 9.28 2.20 6.02
N GLY A 75 9.20 3.52 6.15
CA GLY A 75 10.33 4.40 6.41
C GLY A 75 11.05 4.87 5.14
N ASP A 76 10.98 4.13 4.03
CA ASP A 76 11.61 4.46 2.75
C ASP A 76 10.56 4.85 1.68
N GLU A 77 9.50 5.54 2.11
CA GLU A 77 8.42 5.96 1.22
C GLU A 77 8.88 7.07 0.25
N PRO A 78 8.75 6.85 -1.08
CA PRO A 78 9.05 7.88 -2.06
C PRO A 78 8.06 9.06 -1.99
N ALA A 79 8.51 10.25 -2.40
CA ALA A 79 7.67 11.46 -2.39
C ALA A 79 6.36 11.35 -3.19
N PHE A 80 6.36 10.58 -4.29
CA PHE A 80 5.13 10.35 -5.06
C PHE A 80 4.12 9.50 -4.28
N PHE A 81 4.57 8.57 -3.43
CA PHE A 81 3.69 7.74 -2.62
C PHE A 81 3.10 8.54 -1.45
N THR A 82 3.92 9.30 -0.74
CA THR A 82 3.47 10.10 0.39
C THR A 82 2.48 11.19 -0.02
N SER A 83 2.53 11.64 -1.29
CA SER A 83 1.60 12.63 -1.85
C SER A 83 0.13 12.20 -1.86
N PHE A 84 -0.17 10.90 -1.77
CA PHE A 84 -1.54 10.39 -1.69
C PHE A 84 -2.17 10.57 -0.29
N PHE A 85 -1.39 10.99 0.70
CA PHE A 85 -1.81 11.14 2.08
C PHE A 85 -1.55 12.58 2.56
N ASN A 86 -2.23 12.98 3.63
CA ASN A 86 -1.78 14.13 4.41
C ASN A 86 -0.58 13.71 5.29
N TRP A 87 0.61 13.65 4.67
CA TRP A 87 1.80 13.02 5.25
C TRP A 87 2.48 13.86 6.34
N ASP A 88 2.70 13.25 7.50
CA ASP A 88 3.57 13.74 8.56
C ASP A 88 4.93 13.03 8.49
N SER A 89 5.96 13.79 8.09
CA SER A 89 7.33 13.28 7.95
C SER A 89 7.96 12.88 9.29
N SER A 90 7.45 13.39 10.41
CA SER A 90 7.97 13.03 11.73
C SER A 90 7.65 11.57 12.10
N LYS A 91 6.51 11.04 11.64
CA LYS A 91 6.12 9.63 11.84
C LYS A 91 7.02 8.69 11.05
N GLN A 92 7.36 9.04 9.82
CA GLN A 92 8.33 8.32 9.00
C GLN A 92 9.72 8.31 9.64
N ALA A 93 10.18 9.47 10.13
CA ALA A 93 11.46 9.58 10.83
C ALA A 93 11.49 8.74 12.12
N ALA A 94 10.39 8.72 12.89
CA ALA A 94 10.28 7.88 14.08
C ALA A 94 10.39 6.38 13.77
N ALA A 95 9.76 5.90 12.68
CA ALA A 95 9.90 4.54 12.20
C ALA A 95 11.36 4.21 11.83
N MET A 96 12.06 5.16 11.19
CA MET A 96 13.49 5.05 10.88
C MET A 96 14.44 5.12 12.09
N LEU A 97 13.97 5.55 13.27
CA LEU A 97 14.76 5.67 14.49
C LEU A 97 14.52 4.51 15.49
N GLY A 98 13.39 3.79 15.40
CA GLY A 98 13.04 2.64 16.26
C GLY A 98 13.84 1.35 16.01
N ASN A 99 14.75 1.35 15.04
CA ASN A 99 15.33 0.16 14.44
C ASN A 99 16.62 -0.31 15.15
N SER A 100 16.44 -1.21 16.12
CA SER A 100 17.30 -2.37 16.48
C SER A 100 16.99 -2.80 17.91
N PHE A 101 16.85 -1.81 18.79
CA PHE A 101 16.53 -2.03 20.20
C PHE A 101 15.10 -2.53 20.40
N GLU A 102 14.13 -1.87 19.78
CA GLU A 102 12.72 -2.29 19.84
C GLU A 102 12.51 -3.64 19.16
N ARG A 103 13.22 -3.88 18.05
CA ARG A 103 13.26 -5.18 17.37
C ARG A 103 13.77 -6.31 18.29
N LYS A 104 14.83 -6.03 19.06
CA LYS A 104 15.37 -6.96 20.07
C LYS A 104 14.42 -7.12 21.26
N LEU A 105 13.73 -6.06 21.67
CA LEU A 105 12.75 -6.08 22.76
C LEU A 105 11.50 -6.90 22.39
N ALA A 106 10.98 -6.76 21.17
CA ALA A 106 9.83 -7.51 20.68
C ALA A 106 10.11 -9.02 20.62
N MET A 107 11.30 -9.40 20.12
CA MET A 107 11.75 -10.81 20.14
C MET A 107 11.91 -11.35 21.56
N LEU A 108 12.45 -10.56 22.50
CA LEU A 108 12.59 -10.96 23.91
C LEU A 108 11.25 -11.08 24.64
N LYS A 109 10.23 -10.31 24.25
CA LYS A 109 8.88 -10.36 24.82
C LYS A 109 8.05 -11.56 24.33
N GLY A 110 8.61 -12.42 23.48
CA GLY A 110 7.91 -13.62 22.99
C GLY A 110 6.78 -13.33 22.00
N LEU A 111 6.70 -12.10 21.47
CA LEU A 111 5.89 -11.81 20.30
C LEU A 111 6.64 -12.37 19.08
N SER A 112 6.52 -13.67 18.85
CA SER A 112 6.86 -14.24 17.55
C SER A 112 5.89 -13.63 16.53
N PRO A 113 6.36 -13.08 15.39
CA PRO A 113 5.47 -12.80 14.28
C PRO A 113 4.81 -14.12 13.93
N LYS A 114 3.51 -14.27 14.21
CA LYS A 114 2.77 -15.42 13.70
C LYS A 114 2.80 -15.26 12.20
N MET A 115 3.54 -16.15 11.57
CA MET A 115 3.67 -16.23 10.12
C MET A 115 2.39 -16.83 9.56
N GLU A 116 1.28 -16.12 9.71
CA GLU A 116 0.12 -16.30 8.85
C GLU A 116 0.19 -15.13 7.86
N VAL A 117 0.57 -15.45 6.63
CA VAL A 117 0.55 -14.50 5.52
C VAL A 117 -0.91 -14.21 5.21
N ILE A 118 -1.50 -13.29 5.96
CA ILE A 118 -2.83 -12.77 5.66
C ILE A 118 -2.67 -11.31 5.29
N VAL A 119 -2.57 -11.09 3.99
CA VAL A 119 -2.41 -9.75 3.44
C VAL A 119 -3.77 -9.10 3.38
N TYR A 120 -3.98 -8.08 4.21
CA TYR A 120 -5.22 -7.35 4.28
C TYR A 120 -5.01 -5.90 3.84
N TYR A 121 -6.06 -5.37 3.22
CA TYR A 121 -6.36 -3.97 2.90
C TYR A 121 -6.00 -3.43 1.51
N LEU A 122 -7.07 -3.14 0.77
CA LEU A 122 -7.13 -2.41 -0.48
C LEU A 122 -7.49 -0.95 -0.15
N ILE A 123 -6.62 -0.03 -0.53
CA ILE A 123 -6.91 1.40 -0.58
C ILE A 123 -7.21 1.72 -2.04
N SER A 124 -8.48 1.86 -2.38
CA SER A 124 -8.93 2.18 -3.74
C SER A 124 -9.17 3.68 -3.85
N LEU A 125 -8.37 4.38 -4.66
CA LEU A 125 -8.62 5.79 -5.01
C LEU A 125 -9.65 5.95 -6.15
N ILE A 126 -10.33 4.88 -6.54
CA ILE A 126 -11.22 4.85 -7.72
C ILE A 126 -12.41 5.82 -7.57
N SER A 127 -12.77 6.24 -6.36
CA SER A 127 -13.81 7.28 -6.18
C SER A 127 -13.31 8.70 -6.44
N PHE A 128 -12.05 9.04 -6.11
CA PHE A 128 -11.57 10.43 -6.20
C PHE A 128 -11.23 10.86 -7.64
N LYS A 129 -10.69 9.95 -8.46
CA LYS A 129 -10.37 10.25 -9.86
C LYS A 129 -11.63 10.38 -10.73
N THR A 130 -12.71 9.64 -10.40
CA THR A 130 -13.99 9.77 -11.11
C THR A 130 -14.63 11.14 -10.88
N THR A 131 -14.46 11.75 -9.70
CA THR A 131 -14.93 13.12 -9.45
C THR A 131 -14.03 14.17 -10.10
N CYS A 132 -12.69 13.99 -10.10
CA CYS A 132 -11.76 14.96 -10.70
C CYS A 132 -11.70 14.92 -12.25
N LEU A 133 -11.95 13.77 -12.89
CA LEU A 133 -12.08 13.67 -14.35
C LEU A 133 -13.44 14.19 -14.85
N ASN A 134 -14.52 14.05 -14.08
CA ASN A 134 -15.81 14.63 -14.42
C ASN A 134 -15.88 16.15 -14.21
N SER A 135 -15.04 16.73 -13.35
CA SER A 135 -14.95 18.19 -13.17
C SER A 135 -14.17 18.92 -14.28
N LYS A 136 -13.45 18.20 -15.16
CA LYS A 136 -12.66 18.80 -16.26
C LYS A 136 -13.32 18.68 -17.63
N ASN A 137 -14.55 18.16 -17.69
CA ASN A 137 -15.33 18.05 -18.93
C ASN A 137 -16.63 18.85 -18.85
N LEU A 138 -16.58 20.09 -18.35
CA LEU A 138 -17.64 21.05 -18.64
C LEU A 138 -17.31 21.69 -19.99
N PRO A 139 -18.15 21.56 -21.02
CA PRO A 139 -18.00 22.41 -22.20
C PRO A 139 -18.16 23.87 -21.75
N GLU A 140 -17.17 24.70 -22.11
CA GLU A 140 -17.35 26.14 -22.08
C GLU A 140 -18.40 26.49 -23.15
N ASP A 141 -19.61 26.84 -22.71
CA ASP A 141 -20.59 27.62 -23.47
C ASP A 141 -20.70 29.02 -22.84
#